data_AF-A0A0Q7TTB0-F1
#
_entry.id   AF-A0A0Q7TTB0-F1
#
_cell.length_a   1.000
_cell.length_b   1.000
_cell.length_c   1.000
_cell.angle_alpha   90.00
_cell.angle_beta   90.00
_cell.angle_gamma   90.00
#
_symmetry.space_group_name_H-M   'P 1'
#
loop_
_entity.id
_entity.type
_entity.pdbx_description
1 polymer ?
#
loop_
_entity_poly.entity_id
_entity_poly.type
_entity_poly.pdbx_seq_one_letter_code
_entity_poly.pdbx_strand_id
1 'polypeptide(L)' 'MPYSANRDLPDSVRTHLPDHAQDIYREAFNHAYAAHAGEGDRERRSHMIAWAAVKHSYGKEGEQWVPRQEAAR' A
#
# COMPACT_ATOMS: atom_id res chain seq x y z
N MET A 1 7.76 10.66 5.71
CA MET A 1 8.01 9.88 6.96
C MET A 1 7.32 8.52 6.83
N PRO A 2 7.78 7.44 7.49
CA PRO A 2 7.06 6.16 7.50
C PRO A 2 5.69 6.31 8.17
N TYR A 3 4.69 5.58 7.66
CA TYR A 3 3.34 5.62 8.20
C TYR A 3 3.28 4.78 9.48
N SER A 4 2.91 5.42 10.59
CA SER A 4 2.79 4.74 11.89
C SER A 4 1.45 4.00 12.04
N ALA A 5 0.41 4.44 11.33
CA ALA A 5 -0.92 3.86 11.40
C ALA A 5 -1.68 4.03 10.09
N ASN A 6 -2.65 3.15 9.84
CA ASN A 6 -3.50 3.19 8.63
C ASN A 6 -4.24 4.53 8.49
N ARG A 7 -4.55 5.19 9.62
CA ARG A 7 -5.14 6.54 9.64
C ARG A 7 -4.27 7.64 9.05
N ASP A 8 -2.95 7.44 9.01
CA ASP A 8 -1.97 8.41 8.51
C ASP A 8 -1.82 8.31 6.98
N LEU A 9 -2.38 7.27 6.37
CA LEU A 9 -2.38 7.06 4.93
C LEU A 9 -3.20 8.14 4.20
N PRO A 10 -2.91 8.35 2.90
CA PRO A 10 -3.66 9.30 2.07
C PRO A 10 -5.15 8.97 2.07
N ASP A 11 -5.99 10.00 2.02
CA ASP A 11 -7.45 9.82 2.06
C ASP A 11 -7.97 8.90 0.94
N SER A 12 -7.43 9.05 -0.27
CA SER A 12 -7.76 8.15 -1.38
C SER A 12 -7.43 6.68 -1.10
N VAL A 13 -6.41 6.39 -0.31
CA VAL A 13 -6.09 5.02 0.10
C VAL A 13 -7.12 4.56 1.13
N ARG A 14 -7.35 5.34 2.19
CA ARG A 14 -8.27 4.97 3.28
C ARG A 14 -9.72 4.82 2.84
N THR A 15 -10.16 5.64 1.89
CA THR A 15 -11.54 5.69 1.41
C THR A 15 -11.82 4.61 0.34
N HIS A 16 -10.82 4.24 -0.47
CA HIS A 16 -11.01 3.25 -1.55
C HIS A 16 -10.56 1.84 -1.17
N LEU A 17 -9.70 1.68 -0.15
CA LEU A 17 -9.12 0.38 0.22
C LEU A 17 -9.66 -0.10 1.57
N PRO A 18 -9.97 -1.41 1.70
CA PRO A 18 -10.34 -2.00 2.98
C PRO A 18 -9.16 -1.98 3.96
N ASP A 19 -9.45 -2.11 5.26
CA ASP A 19 -8.45 -2.00 6.35
C ASP A 19 -7.23 -2.90 6.15
N HIS A 20 -7.44 -4.15 5.70
CA HIS A 20 -6.34 -5.08 5.45
C HIS A 20 -5.44 -4.63 4.26
N ALA A 21 -5.99 -3.99 3.24
CA ALA A 21 -5.19 -3.43 2.14
C ALA A 21 -4.39 -2.21 2.58
N GLN A 22 -4.94 -1.41 3.50
CA GLN A 22 -4.24 -0.28 4.11
C GLN A 22 -3.02 -0.77 4.90
N ASP A 23 -3.15 -1.92 5.58
CA ASP A 23 -2.05 -2.54 6.31
C ASP A 23 -0.90 -2.95 5.36
N ILE A 24 -1.22 -3.67 4.28
CA ILE A 24 -0.24 -4.03 3.23
C ILE A 24 0.43 -2.79 2.64
N TYR A 25 -0.35 -1.74 2.37
CA TYR A 25 0.19 -0.49 1.85
C TYR A 25 1.21 0.12 2.82
N ARG A 26 0.85 0.23 4.11
CA ARG A 26 1.72 0.77 5.15
C ARG A 26 3.01 -0.04 5.27
N GLU A 27 2.91 -1.36 5.35
CA GLU A 27 4.07 -2.24 5.48
C GLU A 27 4.99 -2.13 4.27
N ALA A 28 4.45 -2.24 3.06
CA ALA A 28 5.22 -2.12 1.83
C ALA A 28 5.86 -0.72 1.67
N PHE A 29 5.15 0.34 2.06
CA PHE A 29 5.71 1.69 2.08
C PHE A 29 6.87 1.81 3.06
N ASN A 30 6.68 1.36 4.31
CA ASN A 30 7.70 1.46 5.34
C ASN A 30 8.96 0.66 4.96
N HIS A 31 8.77 -0.53 4.39
CA HIS A 31 9.87 -1.35 3.88
C HIS A 31 10.61 -0.66 2.73
N ALA A 32 9.89 -0.14 1.73
CA ALA A 32 10.51 0.59 0.62
C ALA A 32 11.20 1.89 1.07
N TYR A 33 10.63 2.58 2.05
CA TYR A 33 11.19 3.81 2.59
C TYR A 33 12.51 3.57 3.34
N ALA A 34 12.61 2.45 4.06
CA ALA A 34 13.85 2.01 4.68
C ALA A 34 14.88 1.56 3.63
N ALA A 35 14.44 0.83 2.59
CA ALA A 35 15.31 0.35 1.52
C ALA A 35 15.90 1.49 0.66
N HIS A 36 15.16 2.58 0.45
CA HIS A 36 15.59 3.75 -0.30
C HIS A 36 16.10 4.89 0.61
N ALA A 37 16.65 4.55 1.79
CA ALA A 37 17.25 5.53 2.67
C ALA A 37 18.46 6.22 2.00
N GLY A 38 18.38 7.55 1.82
CA GLY A 38 19.43 8.35 1.20
C GLY A 38 19.08 8.92 -0.18
N GLU A 39 17.97 8.51 -0.79
CA GLU A 39 17.51 9.07 -2.06
C GLU A 39 16.47 10.19 -1.87
N GLY A 40 16.60 11.28 -2.64
CA GLY A 40 15.67 12.41 -2.62
C GLY A 40 14.25 12.02 -3.05
N ASP A 41 14.12 11.09 -4.00
CA ASP A 41 12.84 10.60 -4.53
C ASP A 41 12.28 9.36 -3.80
N ARG A 42 12.85 9.01 -2.64
CA ARG A 42 12.44 7.79 -1.91
C ARG A 42 10.96 7.76 -1.57
N GLU A 43 10.35 8.90 -1.26
CA GLU A 43 8.91 8.98 -0.94
C GLU A 43 8.06 8.56 -2.13
N ARG A 44 8.37 9.13 -3.30
CA ARG A 44 7.66 8.83 -4.55
C ARG A 44 7.82 7.36 -4.93
N ARG A 45 9.02 6.80 -4.79
CA ARG A 45 9.27 5.35 -5.03
C ARG A 45 8.54 4.46 -4.03
N SER A 46 8.57 4.81 -2.75
CA SER A 46 7.89 4.05 -1.70
C SER A 46 6.39 4.01 -1.94
N HIS A 47 5.79 5.12 -2.36
CA HIS A 47 4.38 5.17 -2.76
C HIS A 47 4.07 4.25 -3.95
N MET A 48 4.93 4.23 -4.98
CA MET A 48 4.75 3.35 -6.13
C MET A 48 4.84 1.87 -5.73
N ILE A 49 5.82 1.51 -4.89
CA ILE A 49 6.03 0.13 -4.40
C ILE A 49 4.84 -0.32 -3.54
N ALA A 50 4.38 0.54 -2.63
CA ALA A 50 3.21 0.26 -1.80
C ALA A 50 1.94 0.03 -2.64
N TRP A 51 1.72 0.86 -3.66
CA TRP A 51 0.61 0.68 -4.60
C TRP A 51 0.74 -0.60 -5.42
N ALA A 52 1.96 -1.00 -5.80
CA ALA A 52 2.20 -2.26 -6.50
C ALA A 52 1.85 -3.46 -5.61
N ALA A 53 2.24 -3.44 -4.33
CA ALA A 53 1.91 -4.50 -3.37
C ALA A 53 0.39 -4.65 -3.15
N VAL A 54 -0.31 -3.51 -3.01
CA VAL A 54 -1.78 -3.52 -2.94
C VAL A 54 -2.40 -4.08 -4.20
N LYS A 55 -1.98 -3.63 -5.39
CA LYS A 55 -2.49 -4.14 -6.68
C LYS A 55 -2.19 -5.63 -6.91
N HIS A 56 -1.15 -6.15 -6.29
CA HIS A 56 -0.83 -7.56 -6.34
C HIS A 56 -1.83 -8.39 -5.52
N SER A 57 -2.15 -7.92 -4.31
CA SER A 57 -3.02 -8.62 -3.36
C SER A 57 -4.50 -8.26 -3.49
N TYR A 58 -4.84 -7.16 -4.15
CA TYR A 58 -6.19 -6.67 -4.38
C TYR A 58 -6.44 -6.44 -5.87
N GLY A 59 -7.52 -7.02 -6.36
CA GLY A 59 -8.05 -6.75 -7.69
C GLY A 59 -9.07 -5.63 -7.62
N LYS A 60 -9.09 -4.76 -8.63
CA LYS A 60 -10.20 -3.82 -8.80
C LYS A 60 -11.34 -4.55 -9.51
N GLU A 61 -12.46 -4.73 -8.82
CA GLU A 61 -13.70 -5.29 -9.38
C GLU A 61 -14.74 -4.17 -9.44
N GLY A 62 -15.01 -3.68 -10.65
CA GLY A 62 -15.84 -2.49 -10.86
C GLY A 62 -15.20 -1.24 -10.25
N GLU A 63 -15.86 -0.68 -9.23
CA GLU A 63 -15.42 0.51 -8.49
C GLU A 63 -14.76 0.19 -7.13
N GLN A 64 -14.76 -1.08 -6.72
CA GLN A 64 -14.24 -1.51 -5.42
C GLN A 64 -12.95 -2.33 -5.55
N TRP A 65 -12.09 -2.22 -4.55
CA TRP A 65 -10.92 -3.07 -4.40
C TRP A 65 -11.32 -4.32 -3.61
N VAL A 66 -11.34 -5.46 -4.28
CA VAL A 66 -11.60 -6.76 -3.67
C VAL A 66 -10.27 -7.47 -3.39
N PRO A 67 -10.11 -8.13 -2.23
CA PRO A 67 -8.94 -8.95 -1.98
C PRO A 67 -8.87 -10.01 -3.08
N ARG A 68 -7.78 -10.00 -3.84
CA ARG A 68 -7.45 -11.07 -4.75
C ARG A 68 -7.06 -12.22 -3.85
N GLN A 69 -8.06 -13.01 -3.45
CA GLN A 69 -7.82 -14.24 -2.70
C GLN A 69 -6.79 -15.03 -3.50
N GLU A 70 -5.56 -15.08 -2.99
CA GLU A 70 -4.70 -16.23 -3.25
C GLU A 70 -5.55 -17.41 -2.81
N ALA A 71 -6.03 -18.17 -3.80
CA ALA A 71 -6.69 -19.43 -3.55
C ALA A 71 -5.74 -20.22 -2.64
N ALA A 72 -6.13 -20.33 -1.37
CA ALA A 72 -5.43 -21.11 -0.38
C ALA A 72 -4.99 -22.44 -1.00
N ARG A 73 -3.68 -22.67 -1.02
CA ARG A 73 -3.10 -24.00 -1.14
C ARG A 73 -1.85 -24.07 -0.27
#